data_AF-A0AAJ2SZ90-F1
#
_entry.id   AF-A0AAJ2SZ90-F1
#
_cell.length_a   1.000
_cell.length_b   1.000
_cell.length_c   1.000
_cell.angle_alpha   90.00
_cell.angle_beta   90.00
_cell.angle_gamma   90.00
#
_symmetry.space_group_name_H-M   'P 1'
#
loop_
_entity.id
_entity.type
_entity.pdbx_description
1 polymer ?
#
loop_
_entity_poly.entity_id
_entity_poly.type
_entity_poly.pdbx_seq_one_letter_code
_entity_poly.pdbx_strand_id
1 'polypeptide(L)'
;MENPAALKDVEDTFERPLTVDEKRVLPKWLGTAWRTLTEEVRGIPARCELDEAAPGYLSSDTVKDVVVAMVERKLRNPDGFRTWGGDTESSTIDSTLSSGQIYVTALERARLAPSDFSGGAGGFYSIPLGRP
;
A
#
# COMPACT_ATOMS: atom_id res chain seq x y z
N MET A 1 -9.49 8.84 11.30
CA MET A 1 -8.46 7.88 11.72
C MET A 1 -7.07 8.44 11.47
N GLU A 2 -6.19 8.40 12.48
CA GLU A 2 -4.77 8.74 12.34
C GLU A 2 -3.98 7.61 11.67
N ASN A 3 -2.77 7.90 11.19
CA ASN A 3 -1.92 6.91 10.53
C ASN A 3 -1.55 5.77 11.52
N PRO A 4 -1.87 4.49 11.22
CA PRO A 4 -1.57 3.38 12.11
C PRO A 4 -0.07 3.01 12.17
N ALA A 5 0.75 3.48 11.22
CA ALA A 5 2.18 3.16 11.17
C ALA A 5 3.05 4.22 11.86
N ALA A 6 3.99 3.75 12.68
CA ALA A 6 4.96 4.55 13.41
C ALA A 6 6.40 4.32 12.91
N LEU A 7 7.32 5.19 13.35
CA LEU A 7 8.74 5.09 13.00
C LEU A 7 9.35 3.74 13.44
N LYS A 8 8.91 3.22 14.59
CA LYS A 8 9.37 1.94 15.13
C LYS A 8 9.04 0.76 14.22
N ASP A 9 7.88 0.77 13.56
CA ASP A 9 7.48 -0.31 12.66
C ASP A 9 8.41 -0.40 11.44
N VAL A 10 8.92 0.75 10.98
CA VAL A 10 9.93 0.81 9.92
C VAL A 10 11.29 0.35 10.45
N GLU A 11 11.68 0.74 11.66
CA GLU A 11 12.93 0.28 12.28
C GLU A 11 12.98 -1.23 12.49
N ASP A 12 11.87 -1.84 12.89
CA ASP A 12 11.78 -3.28 13.19
C ASP A 12 11.80 -4.13 11.91
N THR A 13 11.36 -3.56 10.77
CA THR A 13 11.25 -4.28 9.49
C THR A 13 12.47 -4.06 8.58
N PHE A 14 13.11 -2.89 8.68
CA PHE A 14 14.18 -2.50 7.77
C PHE A 14 15.50 -3.21 8.10
N GLU A 15 16.12 -3.81 7.09
CA GLU A 15 17.30 -4.69 7.22
C GLU A 15 18.56 -3.99 7.78
N ARG A 16 18.61 -2.65 7.80
CA ARG A 16 19.75 -1.87 8.30
C ARG A 16 19.30 -0.80 9.30
N PRO A 17 20.19 -0.36 10.21
CA PRO A 17 19.90 0.78 11.06
C PRO A 17 19.65 2.04 10.22
N LEU A 18 18.61 2.77 10.60
CA LEU A 18 18.27 4.05 9.99
C LEU A 18 19.25 5.13 10.42
N THR A 19 19.68 5.94 9.46
CA THR A 19 20.48 7.15 9.68
C THR A 19 19.64 8.25 10.34
N VAL A 20 20.31 9.25 10.93
CA VAL A 20 19.65 10.39 11.58
C VAL A 20 18.76 11.16 10.62
N ASP A 21 19.20 11.33 9.38
CA ASP A 21 18.42 12.00 8.34
C ASP A 21 17.19 11.20 7.92
N GLU A 22 17.29 9.88 7.81
CA GLU A 22 16.14 9.02 7.51
C GLU A 22 15.09 9.09 8.63
N LYS A 23 15.51 9.00 9.90
CA LYS A 23 14.60 9.14 11.05
C LYS A 23 13.89 10.50 11.07
N ARG A 24 14.57 11.57 10.64
CA ARG A 24 13.99 12.91 10.55
C ARG A 24 12.91 13.01 9.48
N VAL A 25 13.08 12.35 8.34
CA VAL A 25 12.17 12.48 7.18
C VAL A 25 11.04 11.44 7.22
N LEU A 26 11.24 10.31 7.90
CA LEU A 26 10.30 9.19 7.96
C LEU A 26 8.87 9.55 8.39
N PRO A 27 8.63 10.35 9.44
CA PRO A 27 7.27 10.72 9.83
C PRO A 27 6.50 11.42 8.70
N LYS A 28 7.20 12.23 7.90
CA LYS A 28 6.61 12.92 6.75
C LYS A 28 6.28 11.94 5.61
N TRP A 29 7.14 10.96 5.37
CA TRP A 29 6.89 9.91 4.38
C TRP A 29 5.76 8.99 4.79
N LEU A 30 5.70 8.57 6.05
CA LEU A 30 4.57 7.81 6.62
C LEU A 30 3.25 8.55 6.45
N GLY A 31 3.20 9.85 6.77
CA GLY A 31 1.99 10.66 6.57
C GLY A 31 1.60 10.81 5.09
N THR A 32 2.60 10.90 4.20
CA THR A 32 2.36 10.93 2.75
C THR A 32 1.82 9.60 2.24
N ALA A 33 2.41 8.48 2.68
CA ALA A 33 1.99 7.13 2.33
C ALA A 33 0.55 6.85 2.78
N TRP A 34 0.22 7.23 4.02
CA TRP A 34 -1.14 7.13 4.52
C TRP A 34 -2.14 7.92 3.67
N ARG A 35 -1.83 9.18 3.37
CA ARG A 35 -2.71 10.01 2.53
C ARG A 35 -2.90 9.39 1.14
N THR A 36 -1.81 9.02 0.46
CA THR A 36 -1.86 8.37 -0.84
C THR A 36 -2.67 7.09 -0.79
N LEU A 37 -2.51 6.27 0.25
CA LEU A 37 -3.27 5.04 0.43
C LEU A 37 -4.77 5.31 0.55
N THR A 38 -5.17 6.29 1.36
CA THR A 38 -6.58 6.66 1.55
C THR A 38 -7.22 7.33 0.32
N GLU A 39 -6.42 8.00 -0.51
CA GLU A 39 -6.86 8.61 -1.77
C GLU A 39 -7.09 7.53 -2.84
N GLU A 40 -6.19 6.55 -2.94
CA GLU A 40 -6.29 5.46 -3.92
C GLU A 40 -7.32 4.40 -3.53
N VAL A 41 -7.37 4.02 -2.25
CA VAL A 41 -8.27 3.00 -1.73
C VAL A 41 -9.24 3.64 -0.75
N ARG A 42 -10.34 4.14 -1.31
CA ARG A 42 -11.40 4.80 -0.54
C ARG A 42 -12.03 3.83 0.45
N GLY A 43 -12.30 4.32 1.66
CA GLY A 43 -13.03 3.57 2.68
C GLY A 43 -12.18 2.73 3.62
N ILE A 44 -10.84 2.73 3.50
CA ILE A 44 -9.95 2.09 4.48
C ILE A 44 -10.25 2.52 5.92
N PRO A 45 -10.37 3.82 6.26
CA PRO A 45 -10.65 4.23 7.63
C PRO A 45 -11.95 3.63 8.17
N ALA A 46 -13.01 3.67 7.36
CA ALA A 46 -14.31 3.13 7.74
C ALA A 46 -14.28 1.60 7.93
N ARG A 47 -13.48 0.87 7.15
CA ARG A 47 -13.34 -0.58 7.24
C ARG A 47 -12.52 -1.04 8.45
N CYS A 48 -11.57 -0.23 8.90
CA CYS A 48 -10.82 -0.49 10.13
C CYS A 48 -11.66 -0.24 11.39
N GLU A 49 -12.71 0.57 11.30
CA GLU A 49 -13.65 0.85 12.39
C GLU A 49 -14.79 -0.18 12.49
N LEU A 50 -14.89 -1.11 11.53
CA LEU A 50 -15.86 -2.20 11.59
C LEU A 50 -15.48 -3.20 12.70
N ASP A 51 -16.48 -3.96 13.15
CA ASP A 51 -16.26 -5.12 14.01
C ASP A 51 -15.41 -6.17 13.27
N GLU A 52 -14.50 -6.85 13.97
CA GLU A 52 -13.64 -7.90 13.41
C GLU A 52 -14.44 -9.04 12.76
N ALA A 53 -15.66 -9.30 13.24
CA ALA A 53 -16.56 -10.30 12.66
C ALA A 53 -17.26 -9.82 11.38
N ALA A 54 -17.15 -8.54 11.01
CA ALA A 54 -17.82 -8.02 9.83
C ALA A 54 -17.10 -8.44 8.54
N PRO A 55 -17.84 -8.83 7.48
CA PRO A 55 -17.25 -9.32 6.22
C PRO A 55 -16.47 -8.25 5.42
N GLY A 56 -16.49 -6.99 5.87
CA GLY A 56 -15.72 -5.88 5.30
C GLY A 56 -14.59 -5.40 6.19
N TYR A 57 -14.39 -6.02 7.37
CA TYR A 57 -13.36 -5.64 8.31
C TYR A 57 -11.99 -5.68 7.66
N LEU A 58 -11.20 -4.67 7.96
CA LEU A 58 -9.81 -4.59 7.53
C LEU A 58 -8.96 -4.38 8.78
N SER A 59 -8.10 -5.36 9.08
CA SER A 59 -7.18 -5.23 10.19
C SER A 59 -6.27 -4.02 10.01
N SER A 60 -6.12 -3.25 11.08
CA SER A 60 -5.16 -2.15 11.16
C SER A 60 -3.73 -2.61 10.91
N ASP A 61 -3.40 -3.86 11.25
CA ASP A 61 -2.06 -4.42 11.04
C ASP A 61 -1.77 -4.60 9.54
N THR A 62 -2.73 -5.10 8.77
CA THR A 62 -2.61 -5.21 7.30
C THR A 62 -2.38 -3.85 6.66
N VAL A 63 -3.09 -2.82 7.14
CA VAL A 63 -2.92 -1.44 6.67
C VAL A 63 -1.53 -0.91 7.05
N LYS A 64 -1.10 -1.17 8.28
CA LYS A 64 0.23 -0.81 8.78
C LYS A 64 1.33 -1.40 7.90
N ASP A 65 1.25 -2.69 7.60
CA ASP A 65 2.23 -3.40 6.77
C ASP A 65 2.35 -2.80 5.37
N VAL A 66 1.23 -2.42 4.76
CA VAL A 66 1.24 -1.77 3.43
C VAL A 66 1.89 -0.39 3.52
N VAL A 67 1.55 0.42 4.52
CA VAL A 67 2.14 1.75 4.71
C VAL A 67 3.66 1.65 4.94
N VAL A 68 4.11 0.69 5.75
CA VAL A 68 5.53 0.42 5.98
C VAL A 68 6.21 0.00 4.68
N ALA A 69 5.63 -0.94 3.91
CA ALA A 69 6.18 -1.39 2.64
C ALA A 69 6.31 -0.26 1.60
N MET A 70 5.36 0.69 1.56
CA MET A 70 5.46 1.89 0.72
C MET A 70 6.67 2.75 1.09
N VAL A 71 6.89 2.96 2.39
CA VAL A 71 8.00 3.78 2.89
C VAL A 71 9.35 3.06 2.76
N GLU A 72 9.41 1.75 2.96
CA GLU A 72 10.62 0.95 2.73
C GLU A 72 11.09 1.01 1.28
N ARG A 73 10.16 0.94 0.32
CA ARG A 73 10.49 1.10 -1.11
C ARG A 73 11.10 2.47 -1.37
N LYS A 74 10.57 3.53 -0.76
CA LYS A 74 11.14 4.88 -0.82
C LYS A 74 12.52 4.96 -0.15
N LEU A 75 12.72 4.29 0.98
CA LEU A 75 14.03 4.21 1.67
C LEU A 75 15.08 3.46 0.86
N ARG A 76 14.70 2.40 0.14
CA ARG A 76 15.62 1.62 -0.72
C ARG A 76 16.00 2.37 -2.00
N ASN A 77 15.13 3.25 -2.50
CA ASN A 77 15.41 4.09 -3.67
C ASN A 77 14.97 5.55 -3.43
N PRO A 78 15.70 6.31 -2.58
CA PRO A 78 15.28 7.64 -2.16
C PRO A 78 15.28 8.64 -3.32
N ASP A 79 16.22 8.50 -4.26
CA ASP A 79 16.40 9.41 -5.39
C ASP A 79 15.65 8.97 -6.66
N GLY A 80 15.02 7.79 -6.65
CA GLY A 80 14.32 7.27 -7.83
C GLY A 80 15.27 7.01 -9.00
N PHE A 81 16.49 6.53 -8.72
CA PHE A 81 17.46 6.27 -9.78
C PHE A 81 16.94 5.15 -10.69
N ARG A 82 16.95 5.44 -12.00
CA ARG A 82 16.41 4.59 -13.08
C ARG A 82 17.41 3.62 -13.68
N THR A 83 18.70 3.89 -13.52
CA THR A 83 19.75 3.12 -14.16
C THR A 83 21.05 3.36 -13.40
N TRP A 84 21.70 2.27 -12.98
CA TRP A 84 23.12 2.30 -12.67
C TRP A 84 23.84 1.83 -13.93
N GLY A 85 24.34 2.78 -14.72
CA GLY A 85 25.14 2.48 -15.91
C GLY A 85 26.56 2.08 -15.50
N GLY A 86 26.76 0.79 -15.24
CA GLY A 86 28.08 0.15 -15.25
C GLY A 86 28.27 -0.55 -16.59
N ASP A 87 29.46 -0.40 -17.18
CA ASP A 87 29.84 -0.58 -18.59
C ASP A 87 29.63 -1.97 -19.24
N THR A 88 28.77 -2.86 -18.74
CA THR A 88 28.62 -4.23 -19.29
C THR A 88 27.24 -4.88 -19.15
N GLU A 89 26.28 -4.32 -18.41
CA GLU A 89 24.94 -4.93 -18.33
C GLU A 89 23.86 -3.88 -18.03
N SER A 90 22.84 -3.78 -18.90
CA SER A 90 21.66 -2.94 -18.66
C SER A 90 20.50 -3.82 -18.19
N SER A 91 20.06 -3.60 -16.96
CA SER A 91 18.81 -4.18 -16.45
C SER A 91 17.77 -3.07 -16.31
N THR A 92 16.69 -3.16 -17.10
CA THR A 92 15.56 -2.23 -17.01
C THR A 92 14.67 -2.62 -15.83
N ILE A 93 14.81 -1.91 -14.71
CA ILE A 93 13.87 -2.02 -13.58
C ILE A 93 12.60 -1.27 -13.95
N ASP A 94 11.45 -1.93 -13.73
CA ASP A 94 10.12 -1.49 -14.13
C ASP A 94 9.82 -0.01 -13.76
N SER A 95 9.23 0.71 -14.72
CA SER A 95 9.04 2.16 -14.73
C SER A 95 8.24 2.72 -13.56
N THR A 96 7.42 1.88 -12.91
CA THR A 96 6.62 2.22 -11.73
C THR A 96 7.41 2.07 -10.42
N LEU A 97 8.39 1.16 -10.36
CA LEU A 97 9.29 1.00 -9.21
C LEU A 97 10.34 2.12 -9.10
N SER A 98 10.55 2.84 -10.19
CA SER A 98 11.76 3.62 -10.44
C SER A 98 11.56 5.15 -10.38
N SER A 99 10.53 5.63 -9.68
CA SER A 99 10.22 7.06 -9.55
C SER A 99 10.61 7.66 -8.20
N GLY A 100 11.01 6.84 -7.23
CA GLY A 100 11.15 7.27 -5.84
C GLY A 100 9.85 7.90 -5.32
N GLN A 101 8.69 7.60 -5.91
CA GLN A 101 7.42 8.07 -5.37
C GLN A 101 6.89 7.08 -4.33
N ILE A 102 6.07 7.61 -3.42
CA ILE A 102 5.28 6.81 -2.50
C ILE A 102 4.00 6.45 -3.27
N TYR A 103 3.83 5.16 -3.60
CA TYR A 103 2.70 4.68 -4.40
C TYR A 103 2.25 3.30 -3.92
N VAL A 104 0.98 2.96 -4.16
CA VAL A 104 0.41 1.66 -3.83
C VAL A 104 0.57 0.73 -5.03
N THR A 105 1.12 -0.47 -4.80
CA THR A 105 1.23 -1.49 -5.84
C THR A 105 -0.11 -2.19 -6.07
N ALA A 106 -0.26 -2.84 -7.24
CA ALA A 106 -1.45 -3.64 -7.53
C ALA A 106 -1.65 -4.79 -6.53
N LEU A 107 -0.56 -5.39 -6.03
CA LEU A 107 -0.60 -6.48 -5.05
C LEU A 107 -1.06 -5.99 -3.67
N GLU A 108 -0.53 -4.86 -3.20
CA GLU A 108 -0.98 -4.23 -1.95
C GLU A 108 -2.45 -3.80 -2.06
N ARG A 109 -2.86 -3.25 -3.21
CA ARG A 109 -4.26 -2.92 -3.47
C ARG A 109 -5.15 -4.16 -3.43
N ALA A 110 -4.70 -5.29 -3.97
CA ALA A 110 -5.42 -6.56 -3.89
C ALA A 110 -5.51 -7.09 -2.45
N ARG A 111 -4.46 -6.94 -1.63
CA ARG A 111 -4.49 -7.27 -0.19
C ARG A 111 -5.46 -6.41 0.61
N LEU A 112 -5.66 -5.16 0.18
CA LEU A 112 -6.59 -4.22 0.79
C LEU A 112 -8.00 -4.33 0.22
N ALA A 113 -8.19 -5.05 -0.88
CA ALA A 113 -9.52 -5.30 -1.43
C ALA A 113 -10.36 -6.04 -0.38
N PRO A 114 -11.68 -5.81 -0.33
CA PRO A 114 -12.57 -6.69 0.42
C PRO A 114 -12.27 -8.12 -0.02
N SER A 115 -12.08 -9.03 0.94
CA SER A 115 -12.07 -10.45 0.63
C SER A 115 -13.42 -10.75 -0.03
N ASP A 116 -13.41 -10.97 -1.34
CA ASP A 116 -14.60 -11.36 -2.07
C ASP A 116 -15.23 -12.51 -1.29
N PHE A 117 -16.46 -12.28 -0.85
CA PHE A 117 -17.24 -13.30 -0.19
C PHE A 117 -17.43 -14.42 -1.21
N SER A 118 -16.54 -15.41 -1.22
CA SER A 118 -16.71 -16.69 -1.89
C SER A 118 -17.74 -17.51 -1.10
N GLY A 119 -18.93 -16.92 -0.91
CA GLY A 119 -20.15 -17.58 -0.52
C GLY A 119 -21.00 -17.64 -1.79
N GLY A 120 -21.13 -18.83 -2.35
CA GLY A 120 -21.55 -19.03 -3.73
C GLY A 120 -22.88 -18.39 -4.13
N ALA A 121 -22.91 -17.87 -5.36
CA ALA A 121 -24.09 -17.89 -6.22
C ALA A 121 -23.64 -17.57 -7.64
N GLY A 122 -23.76 -18.54 -8.54
CA GLY A 122 -23.85 -18.28 -9.98
C GLY A 122 -25.14 -17.51 -10.26
N GLY A 123 -25.10 -16.19 -10.06
CA GLY A 123 -26.21 -15.28 -10.36
C GLY A 123 -25.96 -14.57 -11.67
N PHE A 124 -26.37 -15.19 -12.78
CA PHE A 124 -26.61 -14.45 -14.02
C PHE A 124 -27.72 -13.42 -13.73
N TYR A 125 -27.38 -12.13 -13.69
CA TYR A 125 -28.39 -11.08 -13.73
C TYR A 125 -28.83 -10.89 -15.18
N SER A 126 -29.86 -11.62 -15.62
CA SER A 126 -30.65 -11.19 -16.77
C SER A 126 -31.66 -10.15 -16.27
N ILE A 127 -31.58 -8.93 -16.80
CA ILE A 127 -32.62 -7.92 -16.62
C ILE A 127 -33.70 -8.23 -17.67
N PRO A 128 -34.87 -8.77 -17.31
CA PRO A 128 -35.98 -8.80 -18.26
C PRO A 128 -36.46 -7.36 -18.45
N LEU A 129 -36.08 -6.75 -19.58
CA LEU A 129 -36.75 -5.56 -20.10
C LEU A 129 -38.19 -5.96 -20.43
N GLY A 130 -39.08 -5.84 -19.44
CA GLY A 130 -40.51 -5.85 -19.65
C GLY A 130 -40.87 -4.65 -20.54
N ARG A 131 -41.23 -4.94 -21.80
CA ARG A 131 -41.93 -3.97 -22.65
C ARG A 131 -43.39 -3.86 -22.16
N PRO A 132 -43.97 -2.65 -22.11
CA PRO A 132 -45.41 -2.47 -21.94
C PRO A 132 -46.19 -2.97 -23.16
#